data_AF-A0A6J2XHX7-F1
#
_entry.id   AF-A0A6J2XHX7-F1
#
_cell.length_a   1.000
_cell.length_b   1.000
_cell.length_c   1.000
_cell.angle_alpha   90.00
_cell.angle_beta   90.00
_cell.angle_gamma   90.00
#
_symmetry.space_group_name_H-M   'P 1'
#
loop_
_entity.id
_entity.type
_entity.pdbx_description
1 polymer ?
#
loop_
_entity_poly.entity_id
_entity_poly.type
_entity_poly.pdbx_seq_one_letter_code
_entity_poly.pdbx_strand_id
1 'polypeptide(L)'
;MKVKQILWTILFVASSSVSAVKFENNSLQNLVGLAWTLLEKSSSFVPMHPDTKLNVPQFLAKYHYPLECHDVTTEDGYILTMHRIPHGRRDTKSDSEKPVVFFKHCFMCSSRDWLLLGPTRSLPMILADQGYDVWLANTRGNLHSMKHKTLNPDTDSQFWDFSFHEKGYYDLPASIDYVIETTKSEKITYIGHSQGTTEAMVLTSTRPEYNEKFYSMILLSPVVYLEHVKSPLILLMTQYRQEVESFLYGNNIYGIPWNPWISVFAQKACNIISPFHHICVNILELIIGYDLPQLDRFLLTVLLSYTPAGFSVKELIHFGQAITSAIFRRI
;
A
#
# COMPACT_ATOMS: atom_id res chain seq x y z
N MET A 1 16.85 -2.07 -32.22
CA MET A 1 15.73 -1.09 -32.25
C MET A 1 14.50 -1.50 -31.42
N LYS A 2 14.45 -2.67 -30.76
CA LYS A 2 13.26 -3.15 -30.00
C LYS A 2 13.37 -3.10 -28.46
N VAL A 3 14.49 -2.67 -27.89
CA VAL A 3 14.68 -2.57 -26.41
C VAL A 3 14.39 -1.16 -25.87
N LYS A 4 14.48 -0.13 -26.72
CA LYS A 4 14.25 1.28 -26.31
C LYS A 4 12.78 1.64 -26.04
N GLN A 5 11.82 0.85 -26.53
CA GLN A 5 10.38 1.09 -26.27
C GLN A 5 9.89 0.47 -24.97
N ILE A 6 10.57 -0.56 -24.45
CA ILE A 6 10.15 -1.27 -23.22
C ILE A 6 10.58 -0.49 -21.95
N LEU A 7 11.67 0.28 -22.05
CA LEU A 7 12.09 1.24 -21.03
C LEU A 7 11.05 2.36 -20.78
N TRP A 8 10.16 2.66 -21.74
CA TRP A 8 9.11 3.66 -21.55
C TRP A 8 7.99 3.20 -20.61
N THR A 9 7.73 1.89 -20.52
CA THR A 9 6.75 1.33 -19.58
C THR A 9 7.31 1.26 -18.16
N ILE A 10 8.62 1.00 -18.02
CA ILE A 10 9.34 1.05 -16.73
C ILE A 10 9.50 2.50 -16.25
N LEU A 11 9.62 3.47 -17.17
CA LEU A 11 9.68 4.90 -16.84
C LEU A 11 8.39 5.47 -16.25
N PHE A 12 7.24 4.80 -16.37
CA PHE A 12 6.03 5.25 -15.68
C PHE A 12 6.11 4.99 -14.17
N VAL A 13 6.84 3.94 -13.75
CA VAL A 13 7.18 3.67 -12.34
C VAL A 13 8.37 4.52 -11.88
N ALA A 14 9.30 4.87 -12.78
CA ALA A 14 10.43 5.76 -12.50
C ALA A 14 10.11 7.26 -12.61
N SER A 15 8.87 7.65 -12.90
CA SER A 15 8.42 9.04 -12.78
C SER A 15 8.27 9.49 -11.30
N SER A 16 8.51 8.58 -10.36
CA SER A 16 8.42 8.80 -8.92
C SER A 16 9.64 9.43 -8.27
N SER A 17 10.75 9.56 -8.99
CA SER A 17 12.02 10.12 -8.51
C SER A 17 12.50 11.34 -9.31
N VAL A 18 11.59 12.06 -9.98
CA VAL A 18 11.96 13.28 -10.74
C VAL A 18 12.48 14.42 -9.85
N SER A 19 12.28 14.35 -8.53
CA SER A 19 12.88 15.31 -7.59
C SER A 19 14.33 14.99 -7.20
N ALA A 20 14.82 13.77 -7.44
CA ALA A 20 16.14 13.32 -6.98
C ALA A 20 17.09 12.87 -8.12
N VAL A 21 16.58 12.65 -9.34
CA VAL A 21 17.42 12.40 -10.51
C VAL A 21 17.70 13.72 -11.22
N LYS A 22 18.92 14.25 -11.08
CA LYS A 22 19.44 15.24 -12.03
C LYS A 22 19.58 14.55 -13.39
N PHE A 23 18.53 14.59 -14.21
CA PHE A 23 18.62 14.19 -15.60
C PHE A 23 19.46 15.22 -16.37
N GLU A 24 20.62 14.83 -16.86
CA GLU A 24 21.47 15.66 -17.75
C GLU A 24 20.85 15.90 -19.14
N ASN A 25 19.64 15.39 -19.40
CA ASN A 25 19.05 15.37 -20.73
C ASN A 25 17.78 16.25 -20.82
N ASN A 26 17.95 17.47 -21.33
CA ASN A 26 16.91 18.50 -21.51
C ASN A 26 15.67 18.02 -22.29
N SER A 27 15.78 16.97 -23.09
CA SER A 27 14.68 16.43 -23.91
C SER A 27 13.56 15.77 -23.09
N LEU A 28 13.90 15.02 -22.03
CA LEU A 28 12.92 14.32 -21.20
C LEU A 28 12.18 15.29 -20.27
N GLN A 29 12.90 16.25 -19.69
CA GLN A 29 12.32 17.33 -18.89
C GLN A 29 11.36 18.19 -19.72
N ASN A 30 11.70 18.48 -20.98
CA ASN A 30 10.83 19.21 -21.90
C ASN A 30 9.57 18.40 -22.28
N LEU A 31 9.67 17.08 -22.48
CA LEU A 31 8.52 16.23 -22.75
C LEU A 31 7.58 16.10 -21.54
N VAL A 32 8.13 15.96 -20.33
CA VAL A 32 7.35 15.97 -19.07
C VAL A 32 6.72 17.35 -18.85
N GLY A 33 7.44 18.44 -19.11
CA GLY A 33 6.93 19.81 -19.02
C GLY A 33 5.83 20.12 -20.06
N LEU A 34 5.95 19.61 -21.27
CA LEU A 34 4.92 19.71 -22.32
C LEU A 34 3.70 18.87 -21.98
N ALA A 35 3.88 17.64 -21.49
CA ALA A 35 2.78 16.81 -21.00
C ALA A 35 2.08 17.48 -19.81
N TRP A 36 2.83 18.09 -18.90
CA TRP A 36 2.31 18.86 -17.77
C TRP A 36 1.48 20.06 -18.21
N THR A 37 1.96 20.86 -19.15
CA THR A 37 1.22 22.03 -19.68
C THR A 37 -0.02 21.63 -20.47
N LEU A 38 0.03 20.52 -21.23
CA LEU A 38 -1.13 19.97 -21.93
C LEU A 38 -2.19 19.43 -20.96
N LEU A 39 -1.76 18.77 -19.88
CA LEU A 39 -2.64 18.30 -18.81
C LEU A 39 -3.19 19.44 -17.94
N GLU A 40 -2.40 20.49 -17.68
CA GLU A 40 -2.90 21.68 -16.98
C GLU A 40 -3.99 22.38 -17.78
N LYS A 41 -3.76 22.59 -19.09
CA LYS A 41 -4.75 23.21 -19.99
C LYS A 41 -6.02 22.39 -20.16
N SER A 42 -5.98 21.06 -20.03
CA SER A 42 -7.17 20.20 -20.06
C SER A 42 -7.83 20.03 -18.68
N SER A 43 -7.18 20.46 -17.59
CA SER A 43 -7.59 20.13 -16.21
C SER A 43 -8.56 21.09 -15.53
N SER A 44 -8.99 22.17 -16.17
CA SER A 44 -9.91 23.12 -15.52
C SER A 44 -11.34 22.58 -15.31
N PHE A 45 -11.71 21.42 -15.89
CA PHE A 45 -13.06 20.86 -15.79
C PHE A 45 -13.11 19.32 -15.74
N VAL A 46 -12.19 18.66 -15.03
CA VAL A 46 -12.27 17.20 -14.83
C VAL A 46 -13.01 16.90 -13.51
N PRO A 47 -14.29 16.47 -13.53
CA PRO A 47 -14.97 16.07 -12.31
C PRO A 47 -14.24 14.88 -11.68
N MET A 48 -13.84 15.04 -10.42
CA MET A 48 -13.21 13.99 -9.62
C MET A 48 -14.26 13.36 -8.70
N HIS A 49 -14.02 12.11 -8.29
CA HIS A 49 -14.88 11.51 -7.28
C HIS A 49 -14.82 12.36 -5.99
N PRO A 50 -15.94 12.56 -5.27
CA PRO A 50 -15.97 13.39 -4.05
C PRO A 50 -15.06 12.93 -2.91
N ASP A 51 -14.51 11.72 -3.00
CA ASP A 51 -13.56 11.14 -2.03
C ASP A 51 -12.10 11.17 -2.51
N THR A 52 -11.86 11.67 -3.73
CA THR A 52 -10.50 11.85 -4.24
C THR A 52 -9.74 12.84 -3.34
N LYS A 53 -8.49 12.52 -2.99
CA LYS A 53 -7.62 13.29 -2.09
C LYS A 53 -8.08 13.40 -0.63
N LEU A 54 -9.11 12.67 -0.21
CA LEU A 54 -9.45 12.58 1.22
C LEU A 54 -8.54 11.55 1.90
N ASN A 55 -7.70 12.00 2.83
CA ASN A 55 -6.93 11.11 3.70
C ASN A 55 -7.86 10.37 4.68
N VAL A 56 -7.33 9.41 5.45
CA VAL A 56 -8.15 8.60 6.37
C VAL A 56 -8.97 9.46 7.35
N PRO A 57 -8.38 10.44 8.09
CA PRO A 57 -9.15 11.36 8.93
C PRO A 57 -10.26 12.11 8.22
N GLN A 58 -9.97 12.73 7.07
CA GLN A 58 -10.94 13.51 6.31
C GLN A 58 -12.08 12.64 5.78
N PHE A 59 -11.75 11.45 5.28
CA PHE A 59 -12.71 10.50 4.75
C PHE A 59 -13.65 9.98 5.84
N LEU A 60 -13.12 9.54 6.98
CA LEU A 60 -13.95 9.03 8.08
C LEU A 60 -14.82 10.15 8.69
N ALA A 61 -14.27 11.36 8.84
CA ALA A 61 -15.03 12.52 9.31
C ALA A 61 -16.21 12.87 8.36
N LYS A 62 -15.98 12.84 7.04
CA LYS A 62 -17.03 13.06 6.03
C LYS A 62 -18.20 12.10 6.18
N TYR A 63 -17.94 10.85 6.56
CA TYR A 63 -18.96 9.81 6.73
C TYR A 63 -19.38 9.57 8.19
N HIS A 64 -18.97 10.46 9.10
CA HIS A 64 -19.34 10.47 10.52
C HIS A 64 -18.89 9.22 11.30
N TYR A 65 -17.73 8.65 10.96
CA TYR A 65 -17.11 7.60 11.78
C TYR A 65 -16.11 8.22 12.76
N PRO A 66 -16.06 7.74 14.02
CA PRO A 66 -14.98 8.06 14.94
C PRO A 66 -13.65 7.54 14.39
N LEU A 67 -12.57 8.24 14.69
CA LEU A 67 -11.22 7.83 14.36
C LEU A 67 -10.31 8.06 15.57
N GLU A 68 -9.55 7.04 15.94
CA GLU A 68 -8.38 7.15 16.79
C GLU A 68 -7.12 6.80 15.97
N CYS A 69 -6.03 7.53 16.23
CA CYS A 69 -4.72 7.26 15.63
C CYS A 69 -3.77 6.81 16.73
N HIS A 70 -3.06 5.71 16.51
CA HIS A 70 -2.17 5.12 17.50
C HIS A 70 -0.78 4.91 16.90
N ASP A 71 0.24 5.51 17.51
CA ASP A 71 1.64 5.30 17.15
C ASP A 71 2.20 4.13 17.97
N VAL A 72 2.68 3.10 17.28
CA VAL A 72 3.25 1.87 17.85
C VAL A 72 4.72 1.78 17.47
N THR A 73 5.57 1.47 18.43
CA THR A 73 7.01 1.33 18.21
C THR A 73 7.38 -0.14 18.11
N THR A 74 8.04 -0.54 17.03
CA THR A 74 8.56 -1.90 16.84
C THR A 74 9.83 -2.14 17.65
N GLU A 75 10.17 -3.41 17.89
CA GLU A 75 11.40 -3.81 18.60
C GLU A 75 12.66 -3.21 17.94
N ASP A 76 12.68 -3.13 16.62
CA ASP A 76 13.78 -2.59 15.82
C ASP A 76 13.71 -1.06 15.60
N GLY A 77 12.69 -0.38 16.13
CA GLY A 77 12.66 1.08 16.28
C GLY A 77 11.85 1.86 15.26
N TYR A 78 11.12 1.21 14.34
CA TYR A 78 10.14 1.87 13.48
C TYR A 78 8.93 2.31 14.29
N ILE A 79 8.32 3.44 13.90
CA ILE A 79 7.09 3.95 14.50
C ILE A 79 5.97 3.86 13.47
N LEU A 80 5.00 3.00 13.76
CA LEU A 80 3.89 2.64 12.90
C LEU A 80 2.62 3.36 13.35
N THR A 81 1.91 4.02 12.43
CA THR A 81 0.61 4.61 12.74
C THR A 81 -0.51 3.62 12.42
N MET A 82 -1.35 3.26 13.38
CA MET A 82 -2.60 2.51 13.14
C MET A 82 -3.81 3.44 13.21
N HIS A 83 -4.79 3.20 12.36
CA HIS A 83 -6.08 3.88 12.41
C HIS A 83 -7.13 2.95 13.02
N ARG A 84 -7.88 3.43 14.01
CA ARG A 84 -8.94 2.66 14.67
C ARG A 84 -10.29 3.32 14.45
N ILE A 85 -11.28 2.53 14.07
CA ILE A 85 -12.70 2.91 14.03
C ILE A 85 -13.36 2.17 15.21
N PRO A 86 -13.43 2.79 16.41
CA PRO A 86 -13.85 2.10 17.64
C PRO A 86 -15.34 1.70 17.64
N HIS A 87 -16.16 2.37 16.82
CA HIS A 87 -17.58 2.06 16.68
C HIS A 87 -18.17 2.60 15.37
N GLY A 88 -19.35 2.10 15.01
CA GLY A 88 -20.13 2.57 13.88
C GLY A 88 -20.68 3.98 14.07
N ARG A 89 -21.06 4.62 12.96
CA ARG A 89 -21.52 6.03 12.91
C ARG A 89 -22.86 6.30 13.62
N ARG A 90 -23.64 5.25 13.90
CA ARG A 90 -24.94 5.32 14.60
C ARG A 90 -24.90 4.76 16.00
N ASP A 91 -23.74 4.27 16.43
CA ASP A 91 -23.58 3.67 17.74
C ASP A 91 -23.53 4.77 18.80
N THR A 92 -24.47 4.71 19.76
CA THR A 92 -24.54 5.63 20.90
C THR A 92 -24.06 4.96 22.20
N LYS A 93 -23.55 3.72 22.14
CA LYS A 93 -23.07 2.96 23.29
C LYS A 93 -21.55 2.80 23.19
N SER A 94 -20.82 3.60 23.97
CA SER A 94 -19.35 3.57 23.95
C SER A 94 -18.72 2.44 24.78
N ASP A 95 -19.48 1.78 25.66
CA ASP A 95 -18.89 1.08 26.82
C ASP A 95 -19.02 -0.46 26.83
N SER A 96 -19.36 -1.11 25.71
CA SER A 96 -19.32 -2.58 25.65
C SER A 96 -17.98 -3.08 25.11
N GLU A 97 -17.44 -4.16 25.68
CA GLU A 97 -16.36 -4.92 25.04
C GLU A 97 -16.81 -5.38 23.65
N LYS A 98 -16.07 -4.97 22.61
CA LYS A 98 -16.40 -5.27 21.20
C LYS A 98 -15.41 -6.28 20.64
N PRO A 99 -15.85 -7.24 19.81
CA PRO A 99 -14.91 -8.12 19.11
C PRO A 99 -13.99 -7.30 18.21
N VAL A 100 -12.70 -7.55 18.32
CA VAL A 100 -11.66 -6.81 17.61
C VAL A 100 -11.37 -7.43 16.24
N VAL A 101 -11.35 -6.60 15.20
CA VAL A 101 -10.97 -7.00 13.84
C VAL A 101 -9.79 -6.17 13.36
N PHE A 102 -8.70 -6.85 13.06
CA PHE A 102 -7.44 -6.27 12.62
C PHE A 102 -7.26 -6.46 11.11
N PHE A 103 -7.14 -5.35 10.38
CA PHE A 103 -6.99 -5.33 8.93
C PHE A 103 -5.56 -5.01 8.53
N LYS A 104 -5.00 -5.83 7.63
CA LYS A 104 -3.66 -5.64 7.08
C LYS A 104 -3.67 -5.53 5.56
N HIS A 105 -3.19 -4.40 5.06
CA HIS A 105 -3.23 -4.03 3.64
C HIS A 105 -2.26 -4.83 2.76
N CYS A 106 -2.37 -4.61 1.45
CA CYS A 106 -1.54 -5.20 0.40
C CYS A 106 -0.14 -4.55 0.26
N PHE A 107 0.70 -5.11 -0.60
CA PHE A 107 1.97 -4.51 -1.02
C PHE A 107 1.71 -3.14 -1.65
N MET A 108 2.54 -2.14 -1.34
CA MET A 108 2.40 -0.75 -1.80
C MET A 108 1.11 -0.06 -1.35
N CYS A 109 0.32 -0.64 -0.45
CA CYS A 109 -0.96 -0.09 0.01
C CYS A 109 -0.85 0.57 1.39
N SER A 110 -1.96 1.10 1.86
CA SER A 110 -2.14 1.67 3.19
C SER A 110 -3.48 1.24 3.80
N SER A 111 -3.71 1.66 5.05
CA SER A 111 -5.03 1.59 5.68
C SER A 111 -6.15 2.29 4.88
N ARG A 112 -5.84 3.28 4.03
CA ARG A 112 -6.85 4.00 3.22
C ARG A 112 -7.52 3.10 2.18
N ASP A 113 -6.82 2.08 1.68
CA ASP A 113 -7.30 1.16 0.63
C ASP A 113 -8.52 0.36 1.09
N TRP A 114 -8.58 -0.03 2.36
CA TRP A 114 -9.73 -0.72 2.94
C TRP A 114 -11.02 0.12 2.94
N LEU A 115 -10.87 1.45 2.89
CA LEU A 115 -11.96 2.43 2.91
C LEU A 115 -12.34 2.90 1.50
N LEU A 116 -11.80 2.29 0.43
CA LEU A 116 -11.97 2.76 -0.95
C LEU A 116 -13.44 2.81 -1.38
N LEU A 117 -14.25 1.83 -0.97
CA LEU A 117 -15.60 1.60 -1.50
C LEU A 117 -16.71 2.37 -0.74
N GLY A 118 -16.37 3.07 0.34
CA GLY A 118 -17.33 3.83 1.14
C GLY A 118 -18.12 3.01 2.17
N PRO A 119 -18.96 3.67 2.98
CA PRO A 119 -19.58 3.08 4.19
C PRO A 119 -20.39 1.81 3.97
N THR A 120 -21.01 1.66 2.79
CA THR A 120 -21.94 0.57 2.50
C THR A 120 -21.27 -0.63 1.83
N ARG A 121 -19.99 -0.51 1.43
CA ARG A 121 -19.27 -1.53 0.65
C ARG A 121 -17.88 -1.85 1.20
N SER A 122 -17.26 -0.93 1.94
CA SER A 122 -15.99 -1.17 2.62
C SER A 122 -16.21 -2.03 3.86
N LEU A 123 -15.66 -3.25 3.84
CA LEU A 123 -15.80 -4.23 4.91
C LEU A 123 -15.50 -3.66 6.32
N PRO A 124 -14.42 -2.89 6.56
CA PRO A 124 -14.19 -2.34 7.89
C PRO A 124 -15.29 -1.40 8.38
N MET A 125 -15.89 -0.61 7.48
CA MET A 125 -16.97 0.32 7.83
C MET A 125 -18.27 -0.41 8.10
N ILE A 126 -18.54 -1.48 7.34
CA ILE A 126 -19.67 -2.39 7.59
C ILE A 126 -19.51 -3.04 8.96
N LEU A 127 -18.33 -3.57 9.30
CA LEU A 127 -18.07 -4.21 10.58
C LEU A 127 -18.20 -3.22 11.76
N ALA A 128 -17.69 -2.00 11.61
CA ALA A 128 -17.88 -0.96 12.62
C ALA A 128 -19.38 -0.67 12.85
N ASP A 129 -20.19 -0.55 11.78
CA ASP A 129 -21.65 -0.40 11.87
C ASP A 129 -22.35 -1.64 12.47
N GLN A 130 -21.71 -2.82 12.46
CA GLN A 130 -22.18 -4.06 13.10
C GLN A 130 -21.64 -4.26 14.53
N GLY A 131 -20.96 -3.26 15.10
CA GLY A 131 -20.53 -3.29 16.51
C GLY A 131 -19.16 -3.93 16.77
N TYR A 132 -18.31 -4.07 15.74
CA TYR A 132 -16.92 -4.48 15.90
C TYR A 132 -16.01 -3.29 16.20
N ASP A 133 -14.91 -3.53 16.93
CA ASP A 133 -13.80 -2.60 17.07
C ASP A 133 -12.77 -2.85 15.96
N VAL A 134 -12.61 -1.89 15.05
CA VAL A 134 -11.92 -2.09 13.78
C VAL A 134 -10.57 -1.37 13.79
N TRP A 135 -9.50 -2.13 13.57
CA TRP A 135 -8.13 -1.63 13.50
C TRP A 135 -7.57 -1.79 12.09
N LEU A 136 -7.09 -0.71 11.51
CA LEU A 136 -6.48 -0.66 10.17
C LEU A 136 -4.98 -0.38 10.33
N ALA A 137 -4.17 -1.43 10.24
CA ALA A 137 -2.74 -1.33 10.49
C ALA A 137 -1.97 -0.90 9.24
N ASN A 138 -1.12 0.12 9.40
CA ASN A 138 -0.10 0.47 8.40
C ASN A 138 1.21 -0.30 8.69
N THR A 139 2.23 -0.07 7.87
CA THR A 139 3.51 -0.78 7.94
C THR A 139 4.66 0.16 7.67
N ARG A 140 5.85 -0.16 8.17
CA ARG A 140 7.07 0.62 7.94
C ARG A 140 7.24 1.00 6.46
N GLY A 141 7.62 2.26 6.23
CA GLY A 141 7.92 2.79 4.90
C GLY A 141 6.70 3.13 4.02
N ASN A 142 5.47 2.89 4.48
CA ASN A 142 4.30 3.49 3.84
C ASN A 142 4.05 4.90 4.38
N LEU A 143 3.20 5.68 3.68
CA LEU A 143 2.87 7.09 3.95
C LEU A 143 2.59 7.43 5.41
N HIS A 144 2.04 6.48 6.18
CA HIS A 144 1.65 6.70 7.57
C HIS A 144 2.72 6.28 8.58
N SER A 145 3.77 5.56 8.16
CA SER A 145 4.78 4.96 9.04
C SER A 145 6.20 5.22 8.52
N MET A 146 6.48 6.50 8.26
CA MET A 146 7.76 7.05 7.79
C MET A 146 8.65 7.56 8.95
N LYS A 147 8.60 6.91 10.10
CA LYS A 147 9.32 7.37 11.31
C LYS A 147 10.14 6.23 11.91
N HIS A 148 11.30 6.56 12.46
CA HIS A 148 12.16 5.68 13.24
C HIS A 148 12.68 6.42 14.46
N LYS A 149 13.07 5.69 15.51
CA LYS A 149 13.70 6.26 16.72
C LYS A 149 15.03 6.99 16.45
N THR A 150 15.71 6.63 15.38
CA THR A 150 17.12 7.01 15.13
C THR A 150 17.44 7.29 13.67
N LEU A 151 16.76 6.62 12.72
CA LEU A 151 17.04 6.73 11.29
C LEU A 151 16.12 7.77 10.65
N ASN A 152 16.67 8.55 9.72
CA ASN A 152 15.92 9.48 8.89
C ASN A 152 15.62 8.84 7.53
N PRO A 153 14.34 8.70 7.13
CA PRO A 153 13.95 8.10 5.86
C PRO A 153 14.49 8.83 4.62
N ASP A 154 14.81 10.12 4.73
CA ASP A 154 15.27 10.95 3.62
C ASP A 154 16.79 10.86 3.39
N THR A 155 17.56 10.46 4.40
CA THR A 155 19.04 10.49 4.34
C THR A 155 19.69 9.14 4.61
N ASP A 156 19.05 8.27 5.39
CA ASP A 156 19.66 7.03 5.88
C ASP A 156 19.10 5.84 5.09
N SER A 157 19.94 5.26 4.22
CA SER A 157 19.54 4.10 3.40
C SER A 157 19.09 2.89 4.24
N GLN A 158 19.61 2.77 5.46
CA GLN A 158 19.25 1.74 6.43
C GLN A 158 17.77 1.81 6.85
N PHE A 159 17.12 2.97 6.77
CA PHE A 159 15.68 3.09 7.00
C PHE A 159 14.88 2.22 6.01
N TRP A 160 15.43 1.94 4.84
CA TRP A 160 14.76 1.17 3.79
C TRP A 160 15.23 -0.29 3.71
N ASP A 161 16.07 -0.75 4.65
CA ASP A 161 16.64 -2.10 4.65
C ASP A 161 15.70 -3.17 5.23
N PHE A 162 14.44 -3.16 4.77
CA PHE A 162 13.41 -4.11 5.20
C PHE A 162 12.69 -4.76 4.01
N SER A 163 11.97 -5.84 4.27
CA SER A 163 11.10 -6.54 3.34
C SER A 163 9.80 -6.98 4.04
N PHE A 164 8.98 -7.80 3.38
CA PHE A 164 7.82 -8.42 4.03
C PHE A 164 8.20 -9.28 5.24
N HIS A 165 9.47 -9.72 5.36
CA HIS A 165 9.94 -10.46 6.52
C HIS A 165 9.90 -9.61 7.79
N GLU A 166 10.55 -8.45 7.79
CA GLU A 166 10.58 -7.55 8.95
C GLU A 166 9.17 -7.04 9.29
N LYS A 167 8.32 -6.84 8.29
CA LYS A 167 6.91 -6.48 8.52
C LYS A 167 6.14 -7.59 9.26
N GLY A 168 6.30 -8.85 8.86
CA GLY A 168 5.70 -9.97 9.58
C GLY A 168 6.34 -10.23 10.95
N TYR A 169 7.65 -10.05 11.08
CA TYR A 169 8.42 -10.40 12.29
C TYR A 169 8.41 -9.32 13.38
N TYR A 170 8.35 -8.03 13.00
CA TYR A 170 8.42 -6.90 13.92
C TYR A 170 7.13 -6.05 13.90
N ASP A 171 6.61 -5.68 12.71
CA ASP A 171 5.44 -4.78 12.65
C ASP A 171 4.19 -5.44 13.21
N LEU A 172 3.88 -6.67 12.77
CA LEU A 172 2.67 -7.37 13.22
C LEU A 172 2.68 -7.64 14.73
N PRO A 173 3.75 -8.21 15.33
CA PRO A 173 3.85 -8.37 16.78
C PRO A 173 3.56 -7.11 17.57
N ALA A 174 4.27 -6.02 17.26
CA ALA A 174 4.12 -4.77 17.98
C ALA A 174 2.68 -4.21 17.85
N SER A 175 2.12 -4.29 16.64
CA SER A 175 0.76 -3.82 16.36
C SER A 175 -0.29 -4.64 17.09
N ILE A 176 -0.18 -5.98 17.05
CA ILE A 176 -1.15 -6.90 17.67
C ILE A 176 -1.11 -6.78 19.20
N ASP A 177 0.08 -6.72 19.78
CA ASP A 177 0.24 -6.58 21.23
C ASP A 177 -0.36 -5.26 21.72
N TYR A 178 -0.06 -4.17 21.01
CA TYR A 178 -0.67 -2.87 21.31
C TYR A 178 -2.21 -2.92 21.25
N VAL A 179 -2.77 -3.58 20.24
CA VAL A 179 -4.24 -3.72 20.09
C VAL A 179 -4.84 -4.53 21.24
N ILE A 180 -4.26 -5.69 21.55
CA ILE A 180 -4.70 -6.55 22.67
C ILE A 180 -4.63 -5.79 23.99
N GLU A 181 -3.52 -5.09 24.25
CA GLU A 181 -3.32 -4.30 25.47
C GLU A 181 -4.30 -3.13 25.57
N THR A 182 -4.58 -2.45 24.46
CA THR A 182 -5.49 -1.30 24.40
C THR A 182 -6.94 -1.72 24.59
N THR A 183 -7.34 -2.81 23.94
CA THR A 183 -8.73 -3.29 23.92
C THR A 183 -9.08 -4.24 25.06
N LYS A 184 -8.06 -4.77 25.76
CA LYS A 184 -8.19 -5.86 26.74
C LYS A 184 -8.78 -7.16 26.15
N SER A 185 -8.81 -7.29 24.83
CA SER A 185 -9.28 -8.51 24.15
C SER A 185 -8.24 -9.62 24.28
N GLU A 186 -8.67 -10.83 24.64
CA GLU A 186 -7.78 -12.00 24.71
C GLU A 186 -7.28 -12.42 23.32
N LYS A 187 -8.17 -12.35 22.31
CA LYS A 187 -7.89 -12.74 20.93
C LYS A 187 -8.46 -11.72 19.94
N ILE A 188 -7.90 -11.70 18.73
CA ILE A 188 -8.39 -10.84 17.63
C ILE A 188 -8.76 -11.66 16.40
N THR A 189 -9.63 -11.11 15.54
CA THR A 189 -9.80 -11.63 14.17
C THR A 189 -8.89 -10.86 13.23
N TYR A 190 -8.03 -11.57 12.51
CA TYR A 190 -7.12 -10.99 11.53
C TYR A 190 -7.71 -11.09 10.11
N ILE A 191 -7.65 -10.01 9.33
CA ILE A 191 -8.01 -9.98 7.93
C ILE A 191 -6.87 -9.37 7.13
N GLY A 192 -6.16 -10.19 6.35
CA GLY A 192 -5.05 -9.75 5.51
C GLY A 192 -5.41 -9.85 4.03
N HIS A 193 -4.93 -8.91 3.22
CA HIS A 193 -5.06 -8.96 1.76
C HIS A 193 -3.68 -8.96 1.09
N SER A 194 -3.47 -9.86 0.11
CA SER A 194 -2.23 -9.95 -0.66
C SER A 194 -1.00 -10.05 0.26
N GLN A 195 -0.05 -9.12 0.24
CA GLN A 195 1.10 -9.12 1.16
C GLN A 195 0.73 -9.21 2.64
N GLY A 196 -0.41 -8.65 3.09
CA GLY A 196 -0.84 -8.81 4.47
C GLY A 196 -0.90 -10.29 4.87
N THR A 197 -1.32 -11.16 3.94
CA THR A 197 -1.29 -12.61 4.15
C THR A 197 0.12 -13.19 4.22
N THR A 198 1.08 -12.67 3.44
CA THR A 198 2.50 -13.05 3.51
C THR A 198 3.07 -12.72 4.87
N GLU A 199 2.81 -11.52 5.37
CA GLU A 199 3.26 -11.06 6.68
C GLU A 199 2.66 -11.92 7.80
N ALA A 200 1.38 -12.29 7.70
CA ALA A 200 0.76 -13.25 8.60
C ALA A 200 1.49 -14.60 8.59
N MET A 201 1.82 -15.16 7.41
CA MET A 201 2.57 -16.42 7.32
C MET A 201 3.98 -16.32 7.92
N VAL A 202 4.66 -15.18 7.75
CA VAL A 202 5.94 -14.92 8.43
C VAL A 202 5.74 -14.95 9.94
N LEU A 203 4.79 -14.17 10.47
CA LEU A 203 4.50 -14.11 11.91
C LEU A 203 4.26 -15.50 12.49
N THR A 204 3.29 -16.24 11.96
CA THR A 204 2.83 -17.50 12.56
C THR A 204 3.85 -18.63 12.45
N SER A 205 4.79 -18.54 11.51
CA SER A 205 5.86 -19.54 11.34
C SER A 205 7.13 -19.21 12.11
N THR A 206 7.44 -17.93 12.29
CA THR A 206 8.67 -17.47 12.96
C THR A 206 8.49 -17.14 14.44
N ARG A 207 7.26 -16.83 14.86
CA ARG A 207 6.86 -16.48 16.23
C ARG A 207 5.56 -17.22 16.60
N PRO A 208 5.60 -18.57 16.69
CA PRO A 208 4.41 -19.39 16.86
C PRO A 208 3.62 -19.10 18.13
N GLU A 209 4.22 -18.44 19.14
CA GLU A 209 3.51 -17.97 20.33
C GLU A 209 2.37 -17.00 20.02
N TYR A 210 2.40 -16.32 18.85
CA TYR A 210 1.31 -15.44 18.41
C TYR A 210 0.09 -16.20 17.89
N ASN A 211 0.21 -17.50 17.57
CA ASN A 211 -0.90 -18.28 17.04
C ASN A 211 -2.08 -18.33 18.02
N GLU A 212 -1.80 -18.32 19.32
CA GLU A 212 -2.82 -18.31 20.38
C GLU A 212 -3.59 -16.99 20.49
N LYS A 213 -3.04 -15.89 19.95
CA LYS A 213 -3.64 -14.54 19.99
C LYS A 213 -4.71 -14.31 18.92
N PHE A 214 -4.90 -15.26 18.00
CA PHE A 214 -5.90 -15.16 16.95
C PHE A 214 -7.14 -16.00 17.26
N TYR A 215 -8.31 -15.39 17.16
CA TYR A 215 -9.58 -16.11 17.11
C TYR A 215 -9.78 -16.73 15.71
N SER A 216 -9.44 -15.97 14.67
CA SER A 216 -9.47 -16.42 13.28
C SER A 216 -8.52 -15.57 12.43
N MET A 217 -7.98 -16.16 11.37
CA MET A 217 -7.20 -15.47 10.35
C MET A 217 -7.84 -15.68 8.97
N ILE A 218 -8.32 -14.60 8.37
CA ILE A 218 -8.94 -14.57 7.05
C ILE A 218 -7.91 -13.99 6.07
N LEU A 219 -7.48 -14.82 5.12
CA LEU A 219 -6.43 -14.49 4.17
C LEU A 219 -7.03 -14.30 2.77
N LEU A 220 -7.18 -13.05 2.35
CA LEU A 220 -7.76 -12.67 1.06
C LEU A 220 -6.66 -12.59 -0.01
N SER A 221 -6.81 -13.35 -1.09
CA SER A 221 -5.77 -13.49 -2.13
C SER A 221 -4.39 -13.84 -1.54
N PRO A 222 -4.25 -14.99 -0.86
CA PRO A 222 -3.03 -15.32 -0.13
C PRO A 222 -1.80 -15.41 -1.03
N VAL A 223 -0.69 -14.84 -0.57
CA VAL A 223 0.59 -14.77 -1.28
C VAL A 223 1.66 -15.46 -0.44
N VAL A 224 2.02 -16.69 -0.81
CA VAL A 224 3.03 -17.50 -0.10
C VAL A 224 4.02 -18.10 -1.09
N TYR A 225 3.57 -19.05 -1.92
CA TYR A 225 4.33 -19.60 -3.03
C TYR A 225 3.92 -18.91 -4.32
N LEU A 226 4.90 -18.41 -5.07
CA LEU A 226 4.68 -17.56 -6.24
C LEU A 226 5.13 -18.18 -7.57
N GLU A 227 5.41 -19.48 -7.59
CA GLU A 227 5.88 -20.21 -8.78
C GLU A 227 4.97 -20.06 -10.00
N HIS A 228 3.67 -19.99 -9.78
CA HIS A 228 2.65 -19.96 -10.84
C HIS A 228 2.01 -18.58 -11.03
N VAL A 229 2.69 -17.50 -10.63
CA VAL A 229 2.21 -16.14 -10.90
C VAL A 229 2.07 -15.92 -12.41
N LYS A 230 0.95 -15.33 -12.84
CA LYS A 230 0.64 -15.10 -14.27
C LYS A 230 0.64 -13.63 -14.68
N SER A 231 0.79 -12.72 -13.72
CA SER A 231 0.75 -11.27 -13.94
C SER A 231 1.89 -10.84 -14.87
N PRO A 232 1.61 -10.39 -16.11
CA PRO A 232 2.66 -10.18 -17.11
C PRO A 232 3.69 -9.13 -16.70
N LEU A 233 3.26 -8.03 -16.07
CA LEU A 233 4.19 -6.98 -15.64
C LEU A 233 5.06 -7.46 -14.48
N ILE A 234 4.52 -8.27 -13.55
CA ILE A 234 5.29 -8.85 -12.45
C ILE A 234 6.33 -9.84 -12.98
N LEU A 235 5.97 -10.70 -13.92
CA LEU A 235 6.89 -11.64 -14.56
C LEU A 235 8.01 -10.90 -15.31
N LEU A 236 7.66 -9.84 -16.04
CA LEU A 236 8.64 -9.00 -16.74
C LEU A 236 9.62 -8.33 -15.76
N MET A 237 9.11 -7.71 -14.70
CA MET A 237 9.95 -7.07 -13.68
C MET A 237 10.84 -8.09 -12.96
N THR A 238 10.34 -9.31 -12.74
CA THR A 238 11.12 -10.41 -12.15
C THR A 238 12.23 -10.90 -13.08
N GLN A 239 11.95 -11.00 -14.38
CA GLN A 239 12.95 -11.39 -15.38
C GLN A 239 14.13 -10.40 -15.42
N TYR A 240 13.86 -9.11 -15.29
CA TYR A 240 14.88 -8.03 -15.29
C TYR A 240 15.25 -7.56 -13.88
N ARG A 241 15.10 -8.42 -12.87
CA ARG A 241 15.26 -8.05 -11.46
C ARG A 241 16.65 -7.50 -11.15
N GLN A 242 17.71 -8.10 -11.71
CA GLN A 242 19.09 -7.67 -11.44
C GLN A 242 19.37 -6.29 -12.03
N GLU A 243 18.84 -6.00 -13.22
CA GLU A 243 18.96 -4.70 -13.87
C GLU A 243 18.15 -3.63 -13.12
N VAL A 244 16.95 -3.97 -12.65
CA VAL A 244 16.12 -3.10 -11.81
C VAL A 244 16.84 -2.79 -10.49
N GLU A 245 17.37 -3.81 -9.82
CA GLU A 245 18.11 -3.67 -8.57
C GLU A 245 19.36 -2.79 -8.76
N SER A 246 20.17 -3.10 -9.77
CA SER A 246 21.39 -2.35 -10.09
C SER A 246 21.08 -0.90 -10.44
N PHE A 247 20.00 -0.65 -11.19
CA PHE A 247 19.57 0.70 -11.53
C PHE A 247 19.13 1.47 -10.29
N LEU A 248 18.29 0.89 -9.43
CA LEU A 248 17.76 1.58 -8.25
C LEU A 248 18.88 1.88 -7.24
N TYR A 249 19.63 0.88 -6.82
CA TYR A 249 20.72 1.08 -5.86
C TYR A 249 21.88 1.89 -6.45
N GLY A 250 22.18 1.74 -7.74
CA GLY A 250 23.17 2.57 -8.44
C GLY A 250 22.81 4.06 -8.50
N ASN A 251 21.53 4.40 -8.34
CA ASN A 251 21.03 5.77 -8.22
C ASN A 251 20.70 6.17 -6.76
N ASN A 252 21.18 5.41 -5.77
CA ASN A 252 20.90 5.63 -4.34
C ASN A 252 19.40 5.61 -3.99
N ILE A 253 18.59 4.83 -4.72
CA ILE A 253 17.17 4.64 -4.45
C ILE A 253 17.01 3.35 -3.65
N TYR A 254 16.73 3.49 -2.35
CA TYR A 254 16.54 2.36 -1.42
C TYR A 254 15.08 2.09 -1.10
N GLY A 255 14.21 3.09 -1.29
CA GLY A 255 12.76 2.96 -1.20
C GLY A 255 12.05 3.99 -2.04
N ILE A 256 10.77 3.75 -2.27
CA ILE A 256 9.89 4.62 -3.05
C ILE A 256 8.77 5.06 -2.11
N PRO A 257 8.87 6.24 -1.46
CA PRO A 257 7.81 6.76 -0.61
C PRO A 257 6.61 7.24 -1.45
N TRP A 258 5.45 7.42 -0.82
CA TRP A 258 4.34 8.11 -1.47
C TRP A 258 4.73 9.55 -1.81
N ASN A 259 4.32 10.02 -2.99
CA ASN A 259 4.62 11.37 -3.47
C ASN A 259 3.34 12.04 -4.01
N PRO A 260 2.99 13.24 -3.51
CA PRO A 260 1.77 13.93 -3.88
C PRO A 260 1.73 14.35 -5.36
N TRP A 261 2.87 14.67 -5.97
CA TRP A 261 2.93 15.09 -7.37
C TRP A 261 2.60 13.96 -8.32
N ILE A 262 3.15 12.77 -8.08
CA ILE A 262 2.82 11.55 -8.83
C ILE A 262 1.35 11.24 -8.65
N SER A 263 0.85 11.32 -7.42
CA SER A 263 -0.55 11.01 -7.12
C SER A 263 -1.49 11.95 -7.89
N VAL A 264 -1.24 13.26 -7.88
CA VAL A 264 -2.05 14.23 -8.64
C VAL A 264 -1.98 13.96 -10.14
N PHE A 265 -0.80 13.66 -10.67
CA PHE A 265 -0.62 13.31 -12.08
C PHE A 265 -1.41 12.04 -12.44
N ALA A 266 -1.24 10.96 -11.67
CA ALA A 266 -1.93 9.69 -11.87
C ALA A 266 -3.45 9.86 -11.80
N GLN A 267 -3.96 10.64 -10.84
CA GLN A 267 -5.38 10.96 -10.75
C GLN A 267 -5.92 11.64 -12.01
N LYS A 268 -5.18 12.62 -12.58
CA LYS A 268 -5.57 13.31 -13.82
C LYS A 268 -5.49 12.37 -15.02
N ALA A 269 -4.38 11.67 -15.19
CA ALA A 269 -4.15 10.75 -16.30
C ALA A 269 -5.14 9.58 -16.30
N CYS A 270 -5.50 9.07 -15.14
CA CYS A 270 -6.35 7.89 -14.97
C CYS A 270 -7.83 8.23 -14.71
N ASN A 271 -8.22 9.50 -14.71
CA ASN A 271 -9.63 9.89 -14.62
C ASN A 271 -10.41 9.29 -15.80
N ILE A 272 -11.66 8.89 -15.59
CA ILE A 272 -12.49 8.22 -16.59
C ILE A 272 -12.68 9.02 -17.90
N ILE A 273 -12.61 10.35 -17.86
CA ILE A 273 -12.72 11.19 -19.06
C ILE A 273 -11.38 11.44 -19.76
N SER A 274 -10.26 11.03 -19.15
CA SER A 274 -8.93 11.20 -19.72
C SER A 274 -8.71 10.22 -20.89
N PRO A 275 -8.06 10.65 -21.99
CA PRO A 275 -7.68 9.74 -23.07
C PRO A 275 -6.69 8.65 -22.61
N PHE A 276 -6.00 8.85 -21.48
CA PHE A 276 -5.06 7.87 -20.91
C PHE A 276 -5.72 6.88 -19.95
N HIS A 277 -7.03 6.99 -19.67
CA HIS A 277 -7.73 6.12 -18.71
C HIS A 277 -7.55 4.63 -19.00
N HIS A 278 -7.72 4.23 -20.28
CA HIS A 278 -7.55 2.85 -20.70
C HIS A 278 -6.13 2.31 -20.45
N ILE A 279 -5.11 3.18 -20.54
CA ILE A 279 -3.74 2.79 -20.21
C ILE A 279 -3.63 2.47 -18.72
N CYS A 280 -4.23 3.28 -17.85
CA CYS A 280 -4.22 3.04 -16.41
C CYS A 280 -4.93 1.74 -16.03
N VAL A 281 -6.09 1.48 -16.64
CA VAL A 281 -6.84 0.23 -16.44
C VAL A 281 -6.00 -0.96 -16.90
N ASN A 282 -5.42 -0.91 -18.10
CA ASN A 282 -4.55 -1.99 -18.61
C ASN A 282 -3.34 -2.23 -17.70
N ILE A 283 -2.69 -1.18 -17.20
CA ILE A 283 -1.57 -1.32 -16.26
C ILE A 283 -2.02 -2.04 -14.99
N LEU A 284 -3.18 -1.67 -14.44
CA LEU A 284 -3.73 -2.33 -13.26
C LEU A 284 -3.98 -3.82 -13.54
N GLU A 285 -4.62 -4.17 -14.66
CA GLU A 285 -4.89 -5.56 -15.03
C GLU A 285 -3.61 -6.39 -15.26
N LEU A 286 -2.55 -5.78 -15.80
CA LEU A 286 -1.25 -6.42 -15.98
C LEU A 286 -0.54 -6.77 -14.65
N ILE A 287 -0.95 -6.13 -13.55
CA ILE A 287 -0.42 -6.35 -12.20
C ILE A 287 -1.32 -7.32 -11.43
N ILE A 288 -2.60 -7.00 -11.30
CA ILE A 288 -3.52 -7.69 -10.37
C ILE A 288 -4.52 -8.64 -11.05
N GLY A 289 -4.52 -8.74 -12.38
CA GLY A 289 -5.39 -9.62 -13.15
C GLY A 289 -6.57 -8.91 -13.81
N TYR A 290 -7.20 -9.60 -14.78
CA TYR A 290 -8.27 -9.08 -15.63
C TYR A 290 -9.65 -9.41 -15.05
N ASP A 291 -10.40 -8.39 -14.65
CA ASP A 291 -11.82 -8.51 -14.27
C ASP A 291 -12.54 -7.16 -14.37
N LEU A 292 -12.57 -6.59 -15.59
CA LEU A 292 -13.21 -5.28 -15.85
C LEU A 292 -14.64 -5.16 -15.30
N PRO A 293 -15.52 -6.19 -15.37
CA PRO A 293 -16.88 -6.07 -14.82
C PRO A 293 -16.92 -5.79 -13.32
N GLN A 294 -15.92 -6.20 -12.55
CA GLN A 294 -15.85 -5.96 -11.10
C GLN A 294 -15.10 -4.65 -10.75
N LEU A 295 -14.43 -4.01 -11.72
CA LEU A 295 -13.68 -2.80 -11.49
C LEU A 295 -14.57 -1.54 -11.59
N ASP A 296 -14.79 -0.89 -10.45
CA ASP A 296 -15.39 0.44 -10.41
C ASP A 296 -14.37 1.50 -10.87
N ARG A 297 -14.41 1.81 -12.17
CA ARG A 297 -13.46 2.72 -12.83
C ARG A 297 -13.51 4.16 -12.31
N PHE A 298 -14.61 4.57 -11.66
CA PHE A 298 -14.69 5.91 -11.05
C PHE A 298 -13.83 6.01 -9.78
N LEU A 299 -13.65 4.90 -9.07
CA LEU A 299 -12.84 4.82 -7.86
C LEU A 299 -11.34 4.78 -8.13
N LEU A 300 -10.91 4.63 -9.39
CA LEU A 300 -9.49 4.63 -9.74
C LEU A 300 -8.77 5.92 -9.30
N THR A 301 -9.45 7.07 -9.41
CA THR A 301 -8.90 8.35 -8.93
C THR A 301 -8.79 8.41 -7.40
N VAL A 302 -9.69 7.73 -6.69
CA VAL A 302 -9.64 7.63 -5.22
C VAL A 302 -8.48 6.72 -4.79
N LEU A 303 -8.34 5.55 -5.43
CA LEU A 303 -7.23 4.62 -5.20
C LEU A 303 -5.87 5.29 -5.41
N LEU A 304 -5.69 5.95 -6.56
CA LEU A 304 -4.43 6.62 -6.92
C LEU A 304 -4.13 7.87 -6.09
N SER A 305 -5.04 8.29 -5.21
CA SER A 305 -4.75 9.37 -4.24
C SER A 305 -3.71 8.95 -3.20
N TYR A 306 -3.70 7.66 -2.83
CA TYR A 306 -2.85 7.16 -1.73
C TYR A 306 -2.09 5.88 -2.09
N THR A 307 -2.30 5.33 -3.29
CA THR A 307 -1.63 4.12 -3.77
C THR A 307 -0.82 4.42 -5.04
N PRO A 308 0.49 4.09 -5.09
CA PRO A 308 1.25 3.40 -4.06
C PRO A 308 1.58 4.27 -2.84
N ALA A 309 1.42 3.70 -1.64
CA ALA A 309 1.62 4.37 -0.36
C ALA A 309 3.08 4.36 0.12
N GLY A 310 3.93 3.51 -0.47
CA GLY A 310 5.36 3.46 -0.19
C GLY A 310 5.86 2.06 0.14
N PHE A 311 7.11 1.76 -0.23
CA PHE A 311 7.76 0.46 -0.05
C PHE A 311 9.29 0.56 -0.20
N SER A 312 10.03 -0.41 0.34
CA SER A 312 11.47 -0.53 0.12
C SER A 312 11.79 -1.27 -1.19
N VAL A 313 12.92 -0.96 -1.81
CA VAL A 313 13.43 -1.71 -2.96
C VAL A 313 13.74 -3.15 -2.55
N LYS A 314 14.29 -3.37 -1.35
CA LYS A 314 14.54 -4.71 -0.81
C LYS A 314 13.28 -5.58 -0.78
N GLU A 315 12.11 -5.03 -0.45
CA GLU A 315 10.84 -5.75 -0.51
C GLU A 315 10.47 -6.20 -1.93
N LEU A 316 10.63 -5.30 -2.92
CA LEU A 316 10.40 -5.61 -4.33
C LEU A 316 11.32 -6.74 -4.82
N ILE A 317 12.61 -6.66 -4.47
CA ILE A 317 13.60 -7.68 -4.84
C ILE A 317 13.30 -9.02 -4.16
N HIS A 318 12.82 -9.00 -2.92
CA HIS A 318 12.47 -10.20 -2.16
C HIS A 318 11.29 -10.95 -2.80
N PHE A 319 10.24 -10.26 -3.26
CA PHE A 319 9.17 -10.91 -4.03
C PHE A 319 9.67 -11.50 -5.35
N GLY A 320 10.54 -10.80 -6.07
CA GLY A 320 11.16 -11.33 -7.29
C GLY A 320 11.97 -12.62 -7.02
N GLN A 321 12.69 -12.67 -5.90
CA GLN A 321 13.36 -13.88 -5.39
C GLN A 321 12.38 -15.02 -5.14
N ALA A 322 11.26 -14.75 -4.47
CA ALA A 322 10.24 -15.76 -4.18
C ALA A 322 9.61 -16.34 -5.46
N ILE A 323 9.41 -15.51 -6.49
CA ILE A 323 8.92 -15.96 -7.81
C ILE A 323 9.96 -16.86 -8.50
N THR A 324 11.22 -16.40 -8.61
CA THR A 324 12.26 -17.15 -9.31
C THR A 324 12.65 -18.46 -8.63
N SER A 325 12.67 -18.48 -7.29
CA SER A 325 13.08 -19.66 -6.53
C SER A 325 11.94 -20.63 -6.25
N ALA A 326 10.67 -20.21 -6.43
CA ALA A 326 9.47 -20.94 -6.00
C ALA A 326 9.42 -21.27 -4.49
N ILE A 327 10.26 -20.63 -3.68
CA ILE A 327 10.40 -20.92 -2.25
C ILE A 327 9.98 -19.71 -1.43
N PHE A 328 9.15 -19.93 -0.42
CA PHE A 328 8.87 -18.97 0.64
C PHE A 328 9.96 -19.05 1.72
N ARG A 329 10.85 -18.05 1.77
CA ARG A 329 11.98 -18.00 2.72
C ARG A 329 12.40 -16.57 3.03
N ARG A 330 13.31 -16.41 3.99
CA ARG A 330 14.02 -15.16 4.28
C ARG A 330 15.04 -14.85 3.18
N ILE A 331 15.35 -13.57 3.00
CA ILE A 331 16.35 -13.09 2.03
C ILE A 331 17.78 -13.46 2.43
#